data_AF-A0A8H6E944-F1
#
_entry.id   AF-A0A8H6E944-F1
#
_cell.length_a   1.000
_cell.length_b   1.000
_cell.length_c   1.000
_cell.angle_alpha   90.00
_cell.angle_beta   90.00
_cell.angle_gamma   90.00
#
_symmetry.space_group_name_H-M   'P 1'
#
loop_
_entity.id
_entity.type
_entity.pdbx_description
1 polymer ?
#
loop_
_entity_poly.entity_id
_entity_poly.type
_entity_poly.pdbx_seq_one_letter_code
_entity_poly.pdbx_strand_id
1 'polypeptide(L)'
;MSLLPPEVHSALSQLLRALTTPDNTVRTQAEEQLNNDWIQGRPDVLLMGLVEQVQGAEDVVARTFAAVLFRRISTKTRKDPVTNEAKELFSTLSGEQRLVIRQKLVTCLTTETVTDVRKKIGDAVAEIARQYTDNGDQWPELLGVLFQASQSPDAGLREAAFRIFSTTPGIIEKPHEDAVQGVFGKGFKDDVVS
;
A
#
# COMPACT_ATOMS: atom_id res chain seq x y z
N MET A 1 6.59 -6.05 -14.40
CA MET A 1 5.80 -7.10 -15.08
C MET A 1 4.68 -7.56 -14.15
N SER A 2 3.52 -7.90 -14.72
CA SER A 2 2.41 -8.49 -13.96
C SER A 2 2.78 -9.91 -13.53
N LEU A 3 2.42 -10.28 -12.30
CA LEU A 3 2.59 -11.61 -11.73
C LEU A 3 1.29 -12.43 -11.79
N LEU A 4 0.14 -11.75 -11.96
CA LEU A 4 -1.15 -12.41 -12.04
C LEU A 4 -1.53 -12.73 -13.50
N PRO A 5 -2.26 -13.83 -13.74
CA PRO A 5 -2.80 -14.13 -15.05
C PRO A 5 -3.68 -12.98 -15.59
N PRO A 6 -3.68 -12.72 -16.91
CA PRO A 6 -4.51 -11.67 -17.53
C PRO A 6 -6.01 -11.79 -17.18
N GLU A 7 -6.49 -13.01 -17.03
CA GLU A 7 -7.87 -13.33 -16.64
C GLU A 7 -8.22 -12.77 -15.26
N VAL A 8 -7.30 -12.93 -14.29
CA VAL A 8 -7.46 -12.41 -12.92
C VAL A 8 -7.46 -10.88 -12.93
N HIS A 9 -6.58 -10.28 -13.73
CA HIS A 9 -6.55 -8.83 -13.94
C HIS A 9 -7.86 -8.30 -14.51
N SER A 10 -8.39 -8.95 -15.54
CA SER A 10 -9.65 -8.57 -16.17
C SER A 10 -10.81 -8.68 -15.18
N ALA A 11 -10.91 -9.81 -14.46
CA ALA A 11 -11.93 -10.04 -13.45
C ALA A 11 -11.88 -8.99 -12.32
N LEU A 12 -10.68 -8.67 -11.81
CA LEU A 12 -10.51 -7.65 -10.78
C LEU A 12 -10.87 -6.26 -11.31
N SER A 13 -10.48 -5.91 -12.54
CA SER A 13 -10.82 -4.62 -13.14
C SER A 13 -12.33 -4.45 -13.28
N GLN A 14 -13.04 -5.50 -13.69
CA GLN A 14 -14.50 -5.51 -13.76
C GLN A 14 -15.14 -5.34 -12.37
N LEU A 15 -14.62 -6.05 -11.36
CA LEU A 15 -15.07 -5.91 -9.98
C LEU A 15 -14.91 -4.46 -9.48
N LEU A 16 -13.73 -3.85 -9.68
CA LEU A 16 -13.47 -2.48 -9.24
C LEU A 16 -14.39 -1.45 -9.92
N ARG A 17 -14.72 -1.66 -11.20
CA ARG A 17 -15.71 -0.83 -11.92
C ARG A 17 -17.11 -1.02 -11.34
N ALA A 18 -17.50 -2.26 -11.05
CA ALA A 18 -18.81 -2.55 -10.45
C ALA A 18 -18.95 -1.94 -9.04
N LEU A 19 -17.87 -1.86 -8.26
CA LEU A 19 -17.88 -1.24 -6.92
C LEU A 19 -18.04 0.30 -6.95
N THR A 20 -17.79 0.94 -8.10
CA THR A 20 -17.85 2.40 -8.27
C THR A 20 -19.09 2.86 -9.04
N THR A 21 -19.96 1.93 -9.44
CA THR A 21 -21.20 2.25 -10.15
C THR A 21 -22.23 2.95 -9.24
N PRO A 22 -23.08 3.84 -9.77
CA PRO A 22 -24.19 4.41 -9.03
C PRO A 22 -25.36 3.43 -8.79
N ASP A 23 -25.41 2.31 -9.53
CA ASP A 23 -26.44 1.28 -9.33
C ASP A 23 -26.19 0.48 -8.05
N ASN A 24 -27.04 0.69 -7.05
CA ASN A 24 -26.94 0.00 -5.76
C ASN A 24 -26.99 -1.53 -5.89
N THR A 25 -27.76 -2.08 -6.83
CA THR A 25 -27.91 -3.54 -7.00
C THR A 25 -26.59 -4.14 -7.47
N VAL A 26 -25.99 -3.53 -8.50
CA VAL A 26 -24.69 -3.95 -9.04
C VAL A 26 -23.59 -3.76 -7.99
N ARG A 27 -23.60 -2.65 -7.26
CA ARG A 27 -22.62 -2.39 -6.20
C ARG A 27 -22.72 -3.42 -5.07
N THR A 28 -23.92 -3.72 -4.59
CA THR A 28 -24.13 -4.72 -3.53
C THR A 28 -23.68 -6.10 -3.97
N GLN A 29 -23.99 -6.51 -5.20
CA GLN A 29 -23.51 -7.79 -5.75
C GLN A 29 -21.97 -7.83 -5.84
N ALA A 30 -21.34 -6.73 -6.27
CA ALA A 30 -19.89 -6.61 -6.32
C ALA A 30 -19.25 -6.64 -4.92
N GLU A 31 -19.88 -6.04 -3.92
CA GLU A 31 -19.41 -6.10 -2.52
C GLU A 31 -19.49 -7.52 -1.96
N GLU A 32 -20.56 -8.27 -2.25
CA GLU A 32 -20.68 -9.68 -1.89
C GLU A 32 -19.59 -10.52 -2.56
N GLN A 33 -19.39 -10.32 -3.86
CA GLN A 33 -18.33 -10.99 -4.62
C GLN A 33 -16.94 -10.68 -4.04
N LEU A 34 -16.66 -9.41 -3.72
CA LEU A 34 -15.40 -9.00 -3.09
C LEU A 34 -15.19 -9.71 -1.75
N ASN A 35 -16.21 -9.78 -0.91
CA ASN A 35 -16.09 -10.37 0.42
C ASN A 35 -15.94 -11.91 0.37
N ASN A 36 -16.70 -12.59 -0.46
CA ASN A 36 -16.76 -14.05 -0.49
C ASN A 36 -15.65 -14.63 -1.39
N ASP A 37 -15.56 -14.17 -2.63
CA ASP A 37 -14.69 -14.81 -3.62
C ASP A 37 -13.25 -14.33 -3.51
N TRP A 38 -13.02 -13.08 -3.08
CA TRP A 38 -11.69 -12.47 -3.08
C TRP A 38 -11.09 -12.38 -1.68
N ILE A 39 -11.77 -11.75 -0.72
CA ILE A 39 -11.22 -11.56 0.63
C ILE A 39 -11.13 -12.89 1.39
N GLN A 40 -12.18 -13.72 1.33
CA GLN A 40 -12.17 -15.03 1.96
C GLN A 40 -11.45 -16.08 1.10
N GLY A 41 -11.74 -16.13 -0.20
CA GLY A 41 -11.25 -17.16 -1.09
C GLY A 41 -9.79 -17.04 -1.55
N ARG A 42 -9.31 -15.83 -1.85
CA ARG A 42 -7.97 -15.59 -2.45
C ARG A 42 -7.36 -14.23 -2.04
N PRO A 43 -7.14 -14.02 -0.73
CA PRO A 43 -6.68 -12.73 -0.18
C PRO A 43 -5.33 -12.26 -0.76
N ASP A 44 -4.43 -13.21 -1.01
CA ASP A 44 -3.11 -13.01 -1.62
C ASP A 44 -3.23 -12.49 -3.06
N VAL A 45 -4.06 -13.15 -3.88
CA VAL A 45 -4.34 -12.75 -5.26
C VAL A 45 -5.01 -11.38 -5.29
N LEU A 46 -5.94 -11.12 -4.37
CA LEU A 46 -6.61 -9.83 -4.25
C LEU A 46 -5.62 -8.71 -3.93
N LEU A 47 -4.81 -8.84 -2.87
CA LEU A 47 -3.87 -7.80 -2.48
C LEU A 47 -2.80 -7.57 -3.55
N MET A 48 -2.28 -8.64 -4.17
CA MET A 48 -1.36 -8.51 -5.30
C MET A 48 -2.03 -7.76 -6.46
N GLY A 49 -3.23 -8.18 -6.86
CA GLY A 49 -3.94 -7.59 -7.98
C GLY A 49 -4.27 -6.13 -7.76
N LEU A 50 -4.64 -5.72 -6.54
CA LEU A 50 -4.85 -4.32 -6.21
C LEU A 50 -3.58 -3.49 -6.39
N VAL A 51 -2.41 -3.99 -5.97
CA VAL A 51 -1.14 -3.27 -6.20
C VAL A 51 -0.79 -3.21 -7.68
N GLU A 52 -1.08 -4.25 -8.46
CA GLU A 52 -0.84 -4.21 -9.92
C GLU A 52 -1.81 -3.27 -10.63
N GLN A 53 -3.05 -3.10 -10.13
CA GLN A 53 -3.98 -2.07 -10.61
C GLN A 53 -3.51 -0.67 -10.25
N VAL A 54 -2.97 -0.46 -9.04
CA VAL A 54 -2.30 0.79 -8.67
C VAL A 54 -1.14 1.09 -9.62
N GLN A 55 -0.35 0.09 -10.01
CA GLN A 55 0.80 0.31 -10.90
C GLN A 55 0.41 0.56 -12.36
N GLY A 56 -0.58 -0.17 -12.86
CA GLY A 56 -0.82 -0.33 -14.30
C GLY A 56 -2.12 0.26 -14.85
N ALA A 57 -3.05 0.71 -14.00
CA ALA A 57 -4.29 1.29 -14.51
C ALA A 57 -4.04 2.66 -15.14
N GLU A 58 -4.55 2.87 -16.36
CA GLU A 58 -4.42 4.15 -17.08
C GLU A 58 -5.19 5.28 -16.37
N ASP A 59 -6.34 4.95 -15.82
CA ASP A 59 -7.23 5.89 -15.14
C ASP A 59 -6.79 6.18 -13.69
N VAL A 60 -6.71 7.47 -13.37
CA VAL A 60 -6.37 8.00 -12.04
C VAL A 60 -7.39 7.53 -10.99
N VAL A 61 -8.68 7.47 -11.34
CA VAL A 61 -9.73 7.04 -10.41
C VAL A 61 -9.53 5.57 -10.06
N ALA A 62 -9.25 4.72 -11.05
CA ALA A 62 -8.94 3.31 -10.83
C ALA A 62 -7.71 3.11 -9.92
N ARG A 63 -6.59 3.81 -10.17
CA ARG A 63 -5.38 3.72 -9.31
C ARG A 63 -5.67 4.18 -7.88
N THR A 64 -6.37 5.31 -7.73
CA THR A 64 -6.77 5.86 -6.42
C THR A 64 -7.65 4.87 -5.66
N PHE A 65 -8.67 4.32 -6.32
CA PHE A 65 -9.61 3.39 -5.72
C PHE A 65 -8.90 2.09 -5.31
N ALA A 66 -8.04 1.55 -6.16
CA ALA A 66 -7.25 0.35 -5.86
C ALA A 66 -6.34 0.55 -4.65
N ALA A 67 -5.67 1.70 -4.53
CA ALA A 67 -4.82 2.02 -3.37
C ALA A 67 -5.61 2.12 -2.06
N VAL A 68 -6.76 2.80 -2.09
CA VAL A 68 -7.65 2.93 -0.92
C VAL A 68 -8.23 1.58 -0.52
N LEU A 69 -8.66 0.78 -1.49
CA LEU A 69 -9.22 -0.54 -1.24
C LEU A 69 -8.16 -1.50 -0.70
N PHE A 70 -6.93 -1.46 -1.24
CA PHE A 70 -5.80 -2.21 -0.72
C PHE A 70 -5.60 -1.94 0.77
N ARG A 71 -5.45 -0.66 1.16
CA ARG A 71 -5.27 -0.25 2.56
C ARG A 71 -6.40 -0.74 3.46
N ARG A 72 -7.64 -0.62 3.01
CA ARG A 72 -8.81 -1.03 3.79
C ARG A 72 -8.88 -2.55 3.98
N ILE A 73 -8.46 -3.32 2.98
CA ILE A 73 -8.52 -4.78 3.03
C ILE A 73 -7.33 -5.36 3.78
N SER A 74 -6.14 -4.77 3.66
CA SER A 74 -4.94 -5.25 4.35
C SER A 74 -5.07 -5.21 5.87
N THR A 75 -5.88 -4.30 6.41
CA THR A 75 -6.15 -4.16 7.86
C THR A 75 -7.32 -4.99 8.36
N LYS A 76 -8.09 -5.64 7.47
CA LYS A 76 -9.20 -6.50 7.92
C LYS A 76 -8.64 -7.63 8.79
N THR A 77 -9.17 -7.77 9.99
CA THR A 77 -8.78 -8.86 10.89
C THR A 77 -9.40 -10.17 10.43
N ARG A 78 -8.60 -11.23 10.38
CA ARG A 78 -9.06 -12.61 10.15
C ARG A 78 -8.28 -13.56 11.05
N LYS A 79 -8.78 -14.78 11.18
CA LYS A 79 -8.01 -15.85 11.82
C LYS A 79 -6.89 -16.28 10.88
N ASP A 80 -5.67 -16.28 11.42
CA ASP A 80 -4.50 -16.86 10.77
C ASP A 80 -4.74 -18.36 10.56
N PRO A 81 -4.67 -18.89 9.32
CA PRO A 81 -4.86 -20.32 9.06
C PRO A 81 -3.87 -21.23 9.80
N VAL A 82 -2.70 -20.69 10.18
CA VAL A 82 -1.62 -21.43 10.83
C VAL A 82 -1.68 -21.28 12.35
N THR A 83 -1.74 -20.05 12.87
CA THR A 83 -1.70 -19.81 14.33
C THR A 83 -3.07 -19.74 14.99
N ASN A 84 -4.16 -19.66 14.21
CA ASN A 84 -5.54 -19.46 14.67
C ASN A 84 -5.77 -18.17 15.48
N GLU A 85 -4.79 -17.28 15.51
CA GLU A 85 -4.88 -15.98 16.16
C GLU A 85 -5.54 -14.95 15.23
N ALA A 86 -6.16 -13.94 15.83
CA ALA A 86 -6.70 -12.81 15.08
C ALA A 86 -5.55 -11.91 14.64
N LYS A 87 -5.28 -11.87 13.33
CA LYS A 87 -4.27 -11.00 12.71
C LYS A 87 -4.86 -10.21 11.56
N GLU A 88 -4.22 -9.13 11.19
CA GLU A 88 -4.56 -8.38 9.99
C GLU A 88 -4.30 -9.21 8.73
N LEU A 89 -5.17 -9.09 7.73
CA LEU A 89 -5.18 -9.95 6.54
C LEU A 89 -3.82 -10.00 5.85
N PHE A 90 -3.13 -8.88 5.72
CA PHE A 90 -1.80 -8.88 5.09
C PHE A 90 -0.78 -9.69 5.89
N SER A 91 -0.84 -9.64 7.22
CA SER A 91 0.05 -10.39 8.12
C SER A 91 -0.19 -11.91 8.07
N THR A 92 -1.34 -12.34 7.56
CA THR A 92 -1.70 -13.77 7.41
C THR A 92 -1.19 -14.37 6.09
N LEU A 93 -0.65 -13.55 5.19
CA LEU A 93 -0.06 -14.00 3.92
C LEU A 93 1.32 -14.64 4.15
N SER A 94 1.76 -15.45 3.18
CA SER A 94 3.10 -16.03 3.22
C SER A 94 4.19 -14.94 3.17
N GLY A 95 5.36 -15.20 3.75
CA GLY A 95 6.47 -14.24 3.75
C GLY A 95 6.90 -13.81 2.34
N GLU A 96 6.87 -14.73 1.37
CA GLU A 96 7.16 -14.46 -0.04
C GLU A 96 6.12 -13.51 -0.66
N GLN A 97 4.83 -13.77 -0.45
CA GLN A 97 3.76 -12.91 -0.95
C GLN A 97 3.85 -11.50 -0.35
N ARG A 98 4.07 -11.41 0.98
CA ARG A 98 4.29 -10.13 1.65
C ARG A 98 5.48 -9.37 1.08
N LEU A 99 6.61 -10.04 0.81
CA LEU A 99 7.80 -9.43 0.23
C LEU A 99 7.51 -8.82 -1.15
N VAL A 100 6.88 -9.58 -2.04
CA VAL A 100 6.60 -9.13 -3.41
C VAL A 100 5.60 -7.98 -3.43
N ILE A 101 4.54 -8.04 -2.62
CA ILE A 101 3.56 -6.95 -2.48
C ILE A 101 4.25 -5.66 -2.00
N ARG A 102 5.12 -5.77 -0.98
CA ARG A 102 5.89 -4.64 -0.45
C ARG A 102 6.78 -3.99 -1.51
N GLN A 103 7.52 -4.78 -2.27
CA GLN A 103 8.39 -4.28 -3.34
C GLN A 103 7.59 -3.53 -4.42
N LYS A 104 6.44 -4.07 -4.83
CA LYS A 104 5.57 -3.41 -5.81
C LYS A 104 4.93 -2.13 -5.25
N LEU A 105 4.46 -2.11 -4.00
CA LEU A 105 3.92 -0.90 -3.36
C LEU A 105 4.95 0.23 -3.33
N VAL A 106 6.18 -0.09 -2.93
CA VAL A 106 7.29 0.87 -2.89
C VAL A 106 7.62 1.38 -4.30
N THR A 107 7.59 0.50 -5.30
CA THR A 107 7.74 0.91 -6.70
C THR A 107 6.63 1.87 -7.11
N CYS A 108 5.36 1.56 -6.79
CA CYS A 108 4.23 2.45 -7.10
C CYS A 108 4.41 3.83 -6.45
N LEU A 109 4.89 3.88 -5.21
CA LEU A 109 5.13 5.13 -4.49
C LEU A 109 6.14 6.02 -5.21
N THR A 110 7.24 5.44 -5.72
CA THR A 110 8.33 6.19 -6.36
C THR A 110 8.07 6.51 -7.82
N THR A 111 7.25 5.72 -8.53
CA THR A 111 6.96 5.95 -9.95
C THR A 111 5.67 6.71 -10.23
N GLU A 112 4.72 6.76 -9.29
CA GLU A 112 3.46 7.48 -9.49
C GLU A 112 3.71 8.97 -9.68
N THR A 113 3.07 9.59 -10.66
CA THR A 113 3.26 11.00 -11.03
C THR A 113 2.16 11.91 -10.50
N VAL A 114 0.98 11.34 -10.21
CA VAL A 114 -0.17 12.10 -9.71
C VAL A 114 -0.11 12.17 -8.19
N THR A 115 0.02 13.39 -7.64
CA THR A 115 0.17 13.66 -6.21
C THR A 115 -0.93 13.01 -5.36
N ASP A 116 -2.20 13.10 -5.79
CA ASP A 116 -3.32 12.54 -5.02
C ASP A 116 -3.28 11.01 -4.94
N VAL A 117 -2.89 10.35 -6.04
CA VAL A 117 -2.71 8.89 -6.07
C VAL A 117 -1.52 8.52 -5.18
N ARG A 118 -0.40 9.24 -5.31
CA ARG A 118 0.80 9.04 -4.50
C ARG A 118 0.50 9.16 -3.00
N LYS A 119 -0.36 10.09 -2.60
CA LYS A 119 -0.85 10.22 -1.21
C LYS A 119 -1.59 8.98 -0.74
N LYS A 120 -2.44 8.36 -1.57
CA LYS A 120 -3.14 7.11 -1.22
C LYS A 120 -2.20 5.91 -1.19
N ILE A 121 -1.21 5.86 -2.08
CA ILE A 121 -0.16 4.83 -2.04
C ILE A 121 0.66 4.98 -0.76
N GLY A 122 1.06 6.20 -0.39
CA GLY A 122 1.77 6.47 0.85
C GLY A 122 0.97 6.06 2.08
N ASP A 123 -0.34 6.31 2.10
CA ASP A 123 -1.23 5.82 3.16
C ASP A 123 -1.25 4.29 3.25
N ALA A 124 -1.24 3.58 2.11
CA ALA A 124 -1.16 2.13 2.08
C ALA A 124 0.21 1.62 2.58
N VAL A 125 1.31 2.26 2.17
CA VAL A 125 2.67 1.91 2.61
C VAL A 125 2.82 2.13 4.12
N ALA A 126 2.37 3.26 4.64
CA ALA A 126 2.40 3.55 6.07
C ALA A 126 1.61 2.53 6.89
N GLU A 127 0.44 2.13 6.39
CA GLU A 127 -0.38 1.10 7.02
C GLU A 127 0.35 -0.23 7.12
N ILE A 128 0.92 -0.72 6.01
CA ILE A 128 1.69 -1.98 6.02
C ILE A 128 2.91 -1.88 6.94
N ALA A 129 3.59 -0.74 6.94
CA ALA A 129 4.71 -0.49 7.84
C ALA A 129 4.29 -0.57 9.32
N ARG A 130 3.12 -0.02 9.67
CA ARG A 130 2.57 -0.12 11.03
C ARG A 130 2.33 -1.57 11.41
N GLN A 131 1.73 -2.38 10.54
CA GLN A 131 1.50 -3.80 10.84
C GLN A 131 2.81 -4.55 11.12
N TYR A 132 3.88 -4.21 10.40
CA TYR A 132 5.21 -4.79 10.64
C TYR A 132 5.74 -4.40 12.01
N THR A 133 5.75 -3.10 12.32
CA THR A 133 6.17 -2.60 13.64
C THR A 133 5.36 -3.23 14.78
N ASP A 134 4.03 -3.29 14.66
CA ASP A 134 3.14 -3.84 15.69
C ASP A 134 3.36 -5.34 15.93
N ASN A 135 3.72 -6.08 14.87
CA ASN A 135 4.05 -7.51 14.95
C ASN A 135 5.51 -7.77 15.38
N GLY A 136 6.33 -6.74 15.54
CA GLY A 136 7.78 -6.87 15.80
C GLY A 136 8.59 -7.34 14.58
N ASP A 137 8.00 -7.30 13.38
CA ASP A 137 8.66 -7.59 12.11
C ASP A 137 9.39 -6.33 11.60
N GLN A 138 10.48 -6.53 10.85
CA GLN A 138 11.26 -5.43 10.27
C GLN A 138 10.98 -5.26 8.77
N TRP A 139 11.00 -4.00 8.32
CA TRP A 139 10.97 -3.63 6.90
C TRP A 139 12.12 -2.65 6.57
N PRO A 140 13.38 -3.13 6.61
CA PRO A 140 14.56 -2.26 6.50
C PRO A 140 14.65 -1.55 5.14
N GLU A 141 14.17 -2.17 4.06
CA GLU A 141 14.20 -1.59 2.72
C GLU A 141 13.33 -0.33 2.61
N LEU A 142 12.23 -0.25 3.38
CA LEU A 142 11.35 0.90 3.37
C LEU A 142 12.09 2.15 3.85
N LEU A 143 12.86 2.06 4.93
CA LEU A 143 13.57 3.19 5.50
C LEU A 143 14.55 3.81 4.49
N GLY A 144 15.33 2.95 3.81
CA GLY A 144 16.23 3.40 2.75
C GLY A 144 15.50 4.13 1.61
N VAL A 145 14.34 3.63 1.21
CA VAL A 145 13.52 4.27 0.17
C VAL A 145 12.95 5.61 0.64
N LEU A 146 12.46 5.70 1.89
CA LEU A 146 11.93 6.94 2.43
C LEU A 146 13.02 8.01 2.58
N PHE A 147 14.25 7.63 2.93
CA PHE A 147 15.38 8.55 2.96
C PHE A 147 15.75 9.08 1.57
N GLN A 148 15.74 8.22 0.54
CA GLN A 148 15.94 8.67 -0.83
C GLN A 148 14.77 9.57 -1.29
N ALA A 149 13.53 9.18 -1.00
CA ALA A 149 12.32 9.93 -1.36
C ALA A 149 12.28 11.31 -0.69
N SER A 150 12.71 11.42 0.57
CA SER A 150 12.80 12.70 1.30
C SER A 150 13.80 13.71 0.70
N GLN A 151 14.73 13.23 -0.12
CA GLN A 151 15.74 14.04 -0.80
C GLN A 151 15.48 14.14 -2.31
N SER A 152 14.31 13.66 -2.77
CA SER A 152 13.93 13.71 -4.18
C SER A 152 13.77 15.15 -4.67
N PRO A 153 14.13 15.47 -5.93
CA PRO A 153 13.76 16.77 -6.52
C PRO A 153 12.24 16.96 -6.62
N ASP A 154 11.45 15.87 -6.62
CA ASP A 154 9.99 15.91 -6.65
C ASP A 154 9.42 16.19 -5.24
N ALA A 155 8.80 17.37 -5.08
CA ALA A 155 8.20 17.81 -3.83
C ALA A 155 7.08 16.88 -3.32
N GLY A 156 6.28 16.30 -4.21
CA GLY A 156 5.23 15.37 -3.81
C GLY A 156 5.79 14.05 -3.27
N LEU A 157 6.98 13.64 -3.73
CA LEU A 157 7.64 12.43 -3.23
C LEU A 157 8.29 12.69 -1.87
N ARG A 158 8.85 13.88 -1.66
CA ARG A 158 9.31 14.33 -0.34
C ARG A 158 8.15 14.40 0.66
N GLU A 159 7.04 15.02 0.29
CA GLU A 159 5.82 15.09 1.12
C GLU A 159 5.33 13.68 1.50
N ALA A 160 5.26 12.77 0.54
CA ALA A 160 4.84 11.39 0.78
C ALA A 160 5.77 10.67 1.78
N ALA A 161 7.08 10.87 1.68
CA ALA A 161 8.05 10.28 2.61
C ALA A 161 7.83 10.79 4.05
N PHE A 162 7.73 12.11 4.25
CA PHE A 162 7.49 12.69 5.57
C PHE A 162 6.13 12.30 6.15
N ARG A 163 5.10 12.15 5.30
CA ARG A 163 3.78 11.67 5.74
C ARG A 163 3.84 10.23 6.25
N ILE A 164 4.62 9.36 5.59
CA ILE A 164 4.83 7.98 6.06
C ILE A 164 5.60 7.98 7.38
N PHE A 165 6.68 8.76 7.49
CA PHE A 165 7.42 8.91 8.76
C PHE A 165 6.53 9.39 9.91
N SER A 166 5.64 10.36 9.65
CA SER A 166 4.71 10.88 10.65
C SER A 166 3.64 9.86 11.05
N THR A 167 3.22 8.99 10.14
CA THR A 167 2.17 8.00 10.41
C THR A 167 2.71 6.80 11.15
N THR A 168 3.92 6.36 10.81
CA THR A 168 4.55 5.16 11.37
C THR A 168 5.97 5.48 11.83
N PRO A 169 6.15 6.24 12.91
CA PRO A 169 7.48 6.60 13.40
C PRO A 169 8.28 5.39 13.90
N GLY A 170 7.60 4.29 14.25
CA GLY A 170 8.23 3.05 14.73
C GLY A 170 9.09 2.32 13.69
N ILE A 171 9.09 2.75 12.42
CA ILE A 171 10.06 2.29 11.42
C ILE A 171 11.47 2.85 11.64
N ILE A 172 11.59 3.89 12.48
CA ILE A 172 12.86 4.50 12.82
C ILE A 172 13.46 3.76 14.02
N GLU A 173 14.44 2.92 13.76
CA GLU A 173 15.18 2.22 14.81
C GLU A 173 16.38 3.06 15.32
N LYS A 174 16.84 2.77 16.54
CA LYS A 174 17.96 3.47 17.20
C LYS A 174 19.22 3.64 16.34
N PRO A 175 19.67 2.64 15.54
CA PRO A 175 20.86 2.80 14.70
C PRO A 175 20.71 3.84 13.59
N HIS A 176 19.50 4.35 13.35
CA HIS A 176 19.19 5.27 12.26
C HIS A 176 19.01 6.73 12.71
N GLU A 177 19.27 7.03 13.99
CA GLU A 177 19.06 8.36 14.57
C GLU A 177 19.81 9.47 13.81
N ASP A 178 21.08 9.27 13.47
CA ASP A 178 21.88 10.26 12.73
C ASP A 178 21.34 10.52 11.31
N ALA A 179 20.91 9.46 10.63
CA ALA A 179 20.34 9.58 9.29
C ALA A 179 19.00 10.34 9.32
N VAL A 180 18.20 10.07 10.36
CA VAL A 180 16.91 10.74 10.60
C VAL A 180 17.12 12.22 10.90
N GLN A 181 18.07 12.57 11.79
CA GLN A 181 18.41 13.97 12.08
C GLN A 181 18.81 14.72 10.81
N GLY A 182 19.62 14.09 9.94
CA GLY A 182 20.00 14.68 8.65
C GLY A 182 18.81 14.91 7.71
N VAL A 183 17.89 13.95 7.63
CA VAL A 183 16.70 14.01 6.77
C VAL A 183 15.71 15.07 7.25
N PHE A 184 15.35 15.06 8.54
CA PHE A 184 14.45 16.07 9.11
C PHE A 184 15.08 17.47 9.08
N GLY A 185 16.38 17.59 9.33
CA GLY A 185 17.10 18.86 9.23
C GLY A 185 17.09 19.47 7.83
N LYS A 186 17.13 18.64 6.77
CA LYS A 186 16.93 19.09 5.38
C LYS A 186 15.47 19.40 5.08
N GLY A 187 14.53 18.58 5.58
CA GLY A 187 13.10 18.81 5.41
C GLY A 187 12.62 20.14 6.01
N PHE A 188 13.17 20.56 7.16
CA PHE A 188 12.88 21.88 7.74
C PHE A 188 13.44 23.06 6.93
N LYS A 189 14.34 22.80 5.97
CA LYS A 189 14.92 23.80 5.08
C LYS A 189 14.42 23.62 3.64
N ASP A 190 13.27 22.98 3.46
CA ASP A 190 12.71 22.75 2.13
C ASP A 190 12.19 24.07 1.54
N ASP A 191 12.77 24.47 0.41
CA ASP A 191 12.45 25.72 -0.27
C ASP A 191 11.01 25.75 -0.84
N VAL A 192 10.32 24.61 -0.92
CA VAL A 192 8.93 24.52 -1.43
C VAL A 192 7.89 24.68 -0.32
N VAL A 193 8.30 24.49 0.95
CA VAL A 193 7.41 24.61 2.13
C VAL A 193 7.58 25.97 2.83
N SER A 194 8.62 26.74 2.46
CA SER A 194 8.94 28.06 3.02
C SER A 194 8.23 29.21 2.31
#